data_AF-A0A430L0W8-F1
#
_entry.id   AF-A0A430L0W8-F1
#
_cell.length_a   1.000
_cell.length_b   1.000
_cell.length_c   1.000
_cell.angle_alpha   90.00
_cell.angle_beta   90.00
_cell.angle_gamma   90.00
#
_symmetry.space_group_name_H-M   'P 1'
#
loop_
_entity.id
_entity.type
_entity.pdbx_description
1 polymer ?
#
loop_
_entity_poly.entity_id
_entity_poly.type
_entity_poly.pdbx_seq_one_letter_code
_entity_poly.pdbx_strand_id
1 'polypeptide(L)'
;MDRKVTKQELAEAPRFQPFCAARLLTDGKTVVKTSENTRMAEGNTMKFVRQHTSIPVPEVYNVYKDEESGFIRIVMEYVTGTRLDHAWVKFTDAEKESVIQQLRGYFNELRQIKGSFIGAVDGSACDDQFFSDNLGGYGPYKDEAEFNQGLVKAWSNGRDDPFTVLLCKLQLDIMKGHEIVMTHNDFAPRNIIVRGSTVVAILDWEFSGFYPEYWEYCKALWRPEWDSLWIKDGLVERVLDPYLKEVAVMLHTSERIW
;
A
#
# COMPACT_ATOMS: atom_id res chain seq x y z
N MET A 1 -13.62 21.05 15.26
CA MET A 1 -12.84 20.28 16.25
C MET A 1 -12.59 18.92 15.65
N ASP A 2 -11.35 18.45 15.67
CA ASP A 2 -11.00 17.16 15.08
C ASP A 2 -11.65 16.01 15.88
N ARG A 3 -12.31 15.08 15.19
CA ARG A 3 -13.07 14.01 15.83
C ARG A 3 -12.14 13.09 16.62
N LYS A 4 -12.34 12.96 17.93
CA LYS A 4 -11.69 11.94 18.76
C LYS A 4 -12.70 10.87 19.17
N VAL A 5 -12.23 9.63 19.26
CA VAL A 5 -13.04 8.45 19.55
C VAL A 5 -12.86 8.08 21.02
N THR A 6 -13.97 8.04 21.75
CA THR A 6 -13.98 7.62 23.16
C THR A 6 -13.71 6.12 23.28
N LYS A 7 -13.28 5.68 24.47
CA LYS A 7 -13.13 4.25 24.76
C LYS A 7 -14.42 3.47 24.59
N GLN A 8 -15.53 4.07 25.01
CA GLN A 8 -16.84 3.44 24.95
C GLN A 8 -17.22 3.19 23.49
N GLU A 9 -17.11 4.20 22.62
CA GLU A 9 -17.35 4.03 21.18
C GLU A 9 -16.48 2.92 20.58
N LEU A 10 -15.19 2.85 20.95
CA LEU A 10 -14.28 1.83 20.43
C LEU A 10 -14.59 0.41 20.94
N ALA A 11 -15.06 0.30 22.19
CA ALA A 11 -15.43 -0.98 22.82
C ALA A 11 -16.74 -1.54 22.25
N GLU A 12 -17.69 -0.66 21.93
CA GLU A 12 -18.98 -1.01 21.33
C GLU A 12 -18.88 -1.23 19.80
N ALA A 13 -17.82 -0.72 19.16
CA ALA A 13 -17.61 -0.85 17.72
C ALA A 13 -17.14 -2.26 17.31
N PRO A 14 -17.91 -2.99 16.48
CA PRO A 14 -17.46 -4.26 15.94
C PRO A 14 -16.27 -4.07 15.00
N ARG A 15 -15.34 -5.03 15.04
CA ARG A 15 -14.31 -5.18 13.99
C ARG A 15 -14.96 -5.71 12.71
N PHE A 16 -14.45 -5.29 11.55
CA PHE A 16 -14.88 -5.85 10.27
C PHE A 16 -14.52 -7.35 10.14
N GLN A 17 -13.36 -7.75 10.67
CA GLN A 17 -12.89 -9.13 10.77
C GLN A 17 -12.05 -9.31 12.06
N PRO A 18 -11.92 -10.54 12.62
CA PRO A 18 -11.22 -10.77 13.89
C PRO A 18 -9.81 -10.16 13.97
N PHE A 19 -9.08 -10.15 12.86
CA PHE A 19 -7.70 -9.65 12.79
C PHE A 19 -7.58 -8.24 12.17
N CYS A 20 -8.68 -7.63 11.75
CA CYS A 20 -8.66 -6.29 11.15
C CYS A 20 -8.53 -5.22 12.24
N ALA A 21 -7.62 -4.26 12.01
CA ALA A 21 -7.43 -3.10 12.87
C ALA A 21 -8.57 -2.07 12.78
N ALA A 22 -9.42 -2.18 11.75
CA ALA A 22 -10.53 -1.27 11.50
C ALA A 22 -11.83 -1.73 12.18
N ARG A 23 -12.52 -0.76 12.80
CA ARG A 23 -13.81 -0.94 13.47
C ARG A 23 -14.83 0.07 12.93
N LEU A 24 -16.05 -0.38 12.69
CA LEU A 24 -17.16 0.50 12.33
C LEU A 24 -17.82 1.01 13.62
N LEU A 25 -17.84 2.33 13.80
CA LEU A 25 -18.53 2.92 14.94
C LEU A 25 -20.04 2.73 14.83
N THR A 26 -20.73 2.84 15.96
CA THR A 26 -22.18 2.64 16.09
C THR A 26 -23.01 3.64 15.27
N ASP A 27 -22.40 4.75 14.82
CA ASP A 27 -23.03 5.70 13.89
C ASP A 27 -23.20 5.15 12.46
N GLY A 28 -22.58 4.00 12.15
CA GLY A 28 -22.66 3.32 10.86
C GLY A 28 -21.99 4.06 9.70
N LYS A 29 -21.25 5.14 9.97
CA LYS A 29 -20.65 6.04 8.96
C LYS A 29 -19.17 6.30 9.20
N THR A 30 -18.63 5.88 10.33
CA THR A 30 -17.25 6.19 10.72
C THR A 30 -16.46 4.92 10.99
N VAL A 31 -15.27 4.84 10.41
CA VAL A 31 -14.30 3.80 10.70
C VAL A 31 -13.19 4.34 11.58
N VAL A 32 -12.72 3.51 12.50
CA VAL A 32 -11.51 3.75 13.28
C VAL A 32 -10.53 2.62 13.03
N LYS A 33 -9.37 2.93 12.43
CA LYS A 33 -8.25 1.99 12.30
C LYS A 33 -7.25 2.25 13.44
N THR A 34 -6.91 1.20 14.19
CA THR A 34 -5.92 1.27 15.27
C THR A 34 -5.33 -0.11 15.58
N SER A 35 -4.00 -0.18 15.62
CA SER A 35 -3.18 -1.35 15.95
C SER A 35 -1.81 -0.89 16.45
N GLU A 36 -1.00 -1.84 16.92
CA GLU A 36 0.40 -1.60 17.30
C GLU A 36 1.26 -1.08 16.14
N ASN A 37 0.92 -1.44 14.90
CA ASN A 37 1.65 -1.04 13.69
C ASN A 37 1.03 0.16 12.95
N THR A 38 -0.11 0.69 13.43
CA THR A 38 -0.75 1.84 12.76
C THR A 38 0.14 3.08 12.89
N ARG A 39 0.41 3.73 11.75
CA ARG A 39 1.26 4.95 11.70
C ARG A 39 0.45 6.18 11.31
N MET A 40 0.93 7.34 11.74
CA MET A 40 0.38 8.63 11.31
C MET A 40 0.48 8.80 9.78
N ALA A 41 1.54 8.25 9.19
CA ALA A 41 1.81 8.25 7.76
C ALA A 41 0.61 7.80 6.92
N GLU A 42 -0.07 6.71 7.29
CA GLU A 42 -1.21 6.18 6.53
C GLU A 42 -2.34 7.21 6.39
N GLY A 43 -2.76 7.82 7.50
CA GLY A 43 -3.80 8.85 7.50
C GLY A 43 -3.38 10.14 6.81
N ASN A 44 -2.10 10.51 6.95
CA ASN A 44 -1.53 11.68 6.26
C ASN A 44 -1.44 11.46 4.74
N THR A 45 -1.10 10.25 4.31
CA THR A 45 -1.08 9.85 2.90
C THR A 45 -2.47 9.98 2.28
N MET A 46 -3.52 9.47 2.91
CA MET A 46 -4.88 9.61 2.38
C MET A 46 -5.29 11.09 2.23
N LYS A 47 -4.94 11.95 3.20
CA LYS A 47 -5.18 13.40 3.08
C LYS A 47 -4.40 14.01 1.90
N PHE A 48 -3.13 13.64 1.76
CA PHE A 48 -2.25 14.11 0.70
C PHE A 48 -2.76 13.67 -0.68
N VAL A 49 -3.08 12.40 -0.87
CA VAL A 49 -3.62 11.86 -2.14
C VAL A 49 -4.93 12.54 -2.53
N ARG A 50 -5.86 12.72 -1.59
CA ARG A 50 -7.13 13.43 -1.85
C ARG A 50 -6.92 14.86 -2.32
N GLN A 51 -5.87 15.54 -1.84
CA GLN A 51 -5.58 16.92 -2.21
C GLN A 51 -4.94 17.08 -3.59
N HIS A 52 -4.27 16.03 -4.10
CA HIS A 52 -3.43 16.13 -5.30
C HIS A 52 -3.94 15.30 -6.48
N THR A 53 -4.97 14.46 -6.29
CA THR A 53 -5.46 13.54 -7.31
C THR A 53 -6.99 13.43 -7.27
N SER A 54 -7.55 12.81 -8.31
CA SER A 54 -8.96 12.40 -8.36
C SER A 54 -9.24 11.06 -7.68
N ILE A 55 -8.22 10.41 -7.12
CA ILE A 55 -8.32 9.07 -6.54
C ILE A 55 -9.30 9.09 -5.37
N PRO A 56 -10.35 8.25 -5.41
CA PRO A 56 -11.28 8.16 -4.29
C PRO A 56 -10.59 7.44 -3.14
N VAL A 57 -10.40 8.15 -2.03
CA VAL A 57 -9.92 7.59 -0.75
C VAL A 57 -10.90 7.94 0.37
N PRO A 58 -10.99 7.20 1.48
CA PRO A 58 -11.86 7.58 2.60
C PRO A 58 -11.54 8.98 3.12
N GLU A 59 -12.55 9.79 3.46
CA GLU A 59 -12.30 11.09 4.09
C GLU A 59 -11.72 10.90 5.50
N VAL A 60 -10.52 11.44 5.75
CA VAL A 60 -9.85 11.32 7.06
C VAL A 60 -10.27 12.48 7.96
N TYR A 61 -11.15 12.20 8.91
CA TYR A 61 -11.62 13.16 9.90
C TYR A 61 -10.57 13.52 10.95
N ASN A 62 -9.71 12.56 11.33
CA ASN A 62 -8.63 12.79 12.29
C ASN A 62 -7.55 11.71 12.24
N VAL A 63 -6.32 12.08 12.62
CA VAL A 63 -5.21 11.16 12.86
C VAL A 63 -4.50 11.61 14.14
N TYR A 64 -4.44 10.77 15.17
CA TYR A 64 -3.83 11.15 16.45
C TYR A 64 -3.28 9.96 17.21
N LYS A 65 -2.29 10.22 18.06
CA LYS A 65 -1.84 9.26 19.08
C LYS A 65 -2.78 9.32 20.27
N ASP A 66 -3.40 8.20 20.60
CA ASP A 66 -4.21 8.06 21.81
C ASP A 66 -3.28 8.01 23.02
N GLU A 67 -3.46 8.94 23.96
CA GLU A 67 -2.53 9.09 25.10
C GLU A 67 -2.55 7.89 26.04
N GLU A 68 -3.65 7.16 26.10
CA GLU A 68 -3.80 6.04 27.01
C GLU A 68 -3.27 4.72 26.46
N SER A 69 -3.70 4.34 25.25
CA SER A 69 -3.17 3.13 24.61
C SER A 69 -1.77 3.34 24.03
N GLY A 70 -1.38 4.58 23.76
CA GLY A 70 -0.15 4.90 23.03
C GLY A 70 -0.21 4.61 21.52
N PHE A 71 -1.32 4.05 21.03
CA PHE A 71 -1.48 3.69 19.62
C PHE A 71 -2.02 4.85 18.78
N ILE A 72 -1.68 4.82 17.49
CA ILE A 72 -2.27 5.75 16.52
C ILE A 72 -3.71 5.33 16.22
N ARG A 73 -4.57 6.34 16.06
CA ARG A 73 -5.94 6.20 15.59
C ARG A 73 -6.15 7.02 14.34
N ILE A 74 -6.63 6.36 13.30
CA ILE A 74 -7.09 6.98 12.06
C ILE A 74 -8.62 6.92 12.09
N VAL A 75 -9.26 8.10 12.13
CA VAL A 75 -10.72 8.24 12.13
C VAL A 75 -11.12 8.72 10.75
N MET A 76 -11.93 7.94 10.05
CA MET A 76 -12.25 8.19 8.64
C MET A 76 -13.66 7.76 8.25
N GLU A 77 -14.08 8.18 7.07
CA GLU A 77 -15.34 7.80 6.44
C GLU A 77 -15.46 6.28 6.25
N TYR A 78 -16.64 5.73 6.57
CA TYR A 78 -17.03 4.41 6.09
C TYR A 78 -17.57 4.49 4.67
N VAL A 79 -16.79 4.05 3.69
CA VAL A 79 -17.22 4.02 2.30
C VAL A 79 -18.04 2.76 2.03
N THR A 80 -19.33 2.95 1.73
CA THR A 80 -20.23 1.84 1.38
C THR A 80 -19.97 1.33 -0.04
N GLY A 81 -19.98 0.02 -0.22
CA GLY A 81 -19.85 -0.63 -1.53
C GLY A 81 -19.50 -2.10 -1.38
N THR A 82 -19.04 -2.71 -2.47
CA THR A 82 -18.56 -4.10 -2.47
C THR A 82 -17.06 -4.10 -2.74
N ARG A 83 -16.30 -4.96 -2.04
CA ARG A 83 -14.89 -5.17 -2.35
C ARG A 83 -14.72 -5.72 -3.76
N LEU A 84 -13.69 -5.29 -4.45
CA LEU A 84 -13.51 -5.62 -5.85
C LEU A 84 -13.27 -7.12 -6.05
N ASP A 85 -12.56 -7.82 -5.15
CA ASP A 85 -12.44 -9.29 -5.22
C ASP A 85 -13.78 -10.03 -5.27
N HIS A 86 -14.75 -9.60 -4.46
CA HIS A 86 -16.09 -10.19 -4.43
C HIS A 86 -16.94 -9.79 -5.65
N ALA A 87 -16.72 -8.61 -6.20
CA ALA A 87 -17.46 -8.10 -7.36
C ALA A 87 -16.91 -8.62 -8.69
N TRP A 88 -15.58 -8.79 -8.79
CA TRP A 88 -14.85 -9.12 -10.01
C TRP A 88 -15.34 -10.40 -10.69
N VAL A 89 -15.62 -11.43 -9.87
CA VAL A 89 -16.14 -12.73 -10.31
C VAL A 89 -17.52 -12.65 -10.97
N LYS A 90 -18.26 -11.56 -10.75
CA LYS A 90 -19.62 -11.34 -11.25
C LYS A 90 -19.70 -10.34 -12.40
N PHE A 91 -18.61 -9.60 -12.66
CA PHE A 91 -18.59 -8.57 -13.68
C PHE A 91 -18.52 -9.15 -15.08
N THR A 92 -19.24 -8.50 -15.98
CA THR A 92 -19.07 -8.63 -17.43
C THR A 92 -17.73 -8.04 -17.87
N ASP A 93 -17.25 -8.41 -19.06
CA ASP A 93 -15.99 -7.87 -19.59
C ASP A 93 -16.02 -6.34 -19.72
N ALA A 94 -17.18 -5.75 -20.05
CA ALA A 94 -17.35 -4.30 -20.13
C ALA A 94 -17.23 -3.62 -18.75
N GLU A 95 -17.76 -4.24 -17.70
CA GLU A 95 -17.63 -3.72 -16.34
C GLU A 95 -16.19 -3.85 -15.83
N LYS A 96 -15.52 -4.97 -16.11
CA LYS A 96 -14.10 -5.16 -15.81
C LYS A 96 -13.25 -4.11 -16.52
N GLU A 97 -13.50 -3.88 -17.81
CA GLU A 97 -12.81 -2.85 -18.61
C GLU A 97 -12.99 -1.45 -18.01
N SER A 98 -14.22 -1.09 -17.64
CA SER A 98 -14.52 0.20 -17.01
C SER A 98 -13.72 0.41 -15.72
N VAL A 99 -13.65 -0.62 -14.86
CA VAL A 99 -12.86 -0.55 -13.62
C VAL A 99 -11.37 -0.43 -13.90
N ILE A 100 -10.85 -1.20 -14.87
CA ILE A 100 -9.43 -1.16 -15.27
C ILE A 100 -9.04 0.23 -15.76
N GLN A 101 -9.88 0.86 -16.58
CA GLN A 101 -9.62 2.20 -17.10
C GLN A 101 -9.58 3.25 -15.98
N GLN A 102 -10.50 3.17 -15.01
CA GLN A 102 -10.48 4.04 -13.83
C GLN A 102 -9.21 3.83 -13.01
N LEU A 103 -8.86 2.59 -12.68
CA LEU A 103 -7.66 2.27 -11.90
C LEU A 103 -6.39 2.72 -12.63
N ARG A 104 -6.27 2.49 -13.94
CA ARG A 104 -5.13 2.96 -14.74
C ARG A 104 -5.03 4.49 -14.69
N GLY A 105 -6.14 5.20 -14.82
CA GLY A 105 -6.18 6.66 -14.67
C GLY A 105 -5.66 7.11 -13.29
N TYR A 106 -6.16 6.50 -12.23
CA TYR A 106 -5.77 6.79 -10.85
C TYR A 106 -4.28 6.54 -10.59
N PHE A 107 -3.74 5.40 -11.01
CA PHE A 107 -2.32 5.11 -10.81
C PHE A 107 -1.41 5.98 -11.70
N ASN A 108 -1.87 6.40 -12.88
CA ASN A 108 -1.17 7.40 -13.67
C ASN A 108 -1.10 8.76 -12.96
N GLU A 109 -2.21 9.22 -12.37
CA GLU A 109 -2.24 10.44 -11.55
C GLU A 109 -1.30 10.34 -10.35
N LEU A 110 -1.35 9.21 -9.61
CA LEU A 110 -0.50 8.98 -8.45
C LEU A 110 0.99 9.09 -8.81
N ARG A 111 1.40 8.46 -9.93
CA ARG A 111 2.79 8.47 -10.43
C ARG A 111 3.27 9.84 -10.94
N GLN A 112 2.36 10.79 -11.20
CA GLN A 112 2.76 12.17 -11.51
C GLN A 112 3.26 12.91 -10.27
N ILE A 113 2.93 12.45 -9.07
CA ILE A 113 3.45 13.04 -7.85
C ILE A 113 4.88 12.55 -7.63
N LYS A 114 5.85 13.39 -7.99
CA LYS A 114 7.29 13.08 -7.88
C LYS A 114 7.79 13.27 -6.44
N GLY A 115 8.64 12.35 -6.00
CA GLY A 115 9.35 12.42 -4.72
C GLY A 115 10.81 12.82 -4.92
N SER A 116 11.41 13.40 -3.87
CA SER A 116 12.85 13.71 -3.82
C SER A 116 13.62 12.82 -2.84
N PHE A 117 12.96 11.83 -2.26
CA PHE A 117 13.48 10.86 -1.31
C PHE A 117 12.60 9.60 -1.36
N ILE A 118 13.08 8.48 -0.80
CA ILE A 118 12.31 7.24 -0.69
C ILE A 118 11.92 7.02 0.77
N GLY A 119 10.61 6.91 1.03
CA GLY A 119 10.06 6.83 2.38
C GLY A 119 8.59 7.27 2.43
N ALA A 120 8.02 7.31 3.63
CA ALA A 120 6.64 7.72 3.83
C ALA A 120 6.42 9.22 3.55
N VAL A 121 5.19 9.62 3.25
CA VAL A 121 4.83 11.01 2.89
C VAL A 121 5.19 12.04 3.96
N ASP A 122 5.24 11.63 5.23
CA ASP A 122 5.60 12.48 6.36
C ASP A 122 7.12 12.56 6.61
N GLY A 123 7.92 12.00 5.70
CA GLY A 123 9.39 11.96 5.80
C GLY A 123 9.91 10.87 6.73
N SER A 124 9.06 10.00 7.26
CA SER A 124 9.50 8.86 8.07
C SER A 124 10.00 7.70 7.21
N ALA A 125 10.59 6.70 7.87
CA ALA A 125 11.12 5.49 7.25
C ALA A 125 10.08 4.76 6.38
N CYS A 126 10.55 3.92 5.48
CA CYS A 126 9.69 3.01 4.72
C CYS A 126 8.92 2.11 5.69
N ASP A 127 7.63 1.90 5.40
CA ASP A 127 6.91 0.71 5.88
C ASP A 127 6.77 -0.20 4.66
N ASP A 128 7.57 -1.26 4.59
CA ASP A 128 7.45 -2.22 3.51
C ASP A 128 7.91 -3.59 3.98
N GLN A 129 7.13 -4.60 3.64
CA GLN A 129 7.38 -6.00 3.93
C GLN A 129 8.60 -6.59 3.21
N PHE A 130 9.21 -5.85 2.26
CA PHE A 130 10.52 -6.20 1.71
C PHE A 130 11.68 -5.85 2.66
N PHE A 131 11.43 -5.02 3.67
CA PHE A 131 12.34 -4.82 4.79
C PHE A 131 12.01 -5.81 5.91
N SER A 132 12.93 -5.97 6.86
CA SER A 132 12.61 -6.75 8.07
C SER A 132 11.56 -6.03 8.92
N ASP A 133 10.92 -6.75 9.84
CA ASP A 133 9.91 -6.25 10.78
C ASP A 133 10.34 -5.10 11.71
N ASN A 134 11.56 -4.59 11.56
CA ASN A 134 12.06 -3.52 12.39
C ASN A 134 11.53 -2.14 11.93
N LEU A 135 10.36 -1.78 12.45
CA LEU A 135 9.75 -0.46 12.27
C LEU A 135 10.75 0.68 12.51
N GLY A 136 10.83 1.63 11.57
CA GLY A 136 11.73 2.77 11.66
C GLY A 136 13.20 2.47 11.31
N GLY A 137 13.54 1.22 10.96
CA GLY A 137 14.91 0.81 10.66
C GLY A 137 15.40 1.11 9.24
N TYR A 138 14.50 1.43 8.30
CA TYR A 138 14.79 1.46 6.87
C TYR A 138 14.31 2.75 6.19
N GLY A 139 15.23 3.71 6.10
CA GLY A 139 14.99 5.01 5.48
C GLY A 139 14.59 6.11 6.48
N PRO A 140 14.14 7.28 5.99
CA PRO A 140 14.03 7.62 4.58
C PRO A 140 15.40 7.59 3.89
N TYR A 141 15.43 7.27 2.60
CA TYR A 141 16.63 7.23 1.79
C TYR A 141 16.66 8.44 0.86
N LYS A 142 17.84 9.00 0.60
CA LYS A 142 17.93 10.20 -0.24
C LYS A 142 17.63 9.91 -1.72
N ASP A 143 17.96 8.71 -2.18
CA ASP A 143 17.90 8.30 -3.59
C ASP A 143 17.79 6.77 -3.72
N GLU A 144 17.57 6.31 -4.95
CA GLU A 144 17.45 4.88 -5.30
C GLU A 144 18.71 4.09 -4.92
N ALA A 145 19.90 4.70 -5.03
CA ALA A 145 21.15 4.02 -4.69
C ALA A 145 21.23 3.67 -3.21
N GLU A 146 20.90 4.61 -2.30
CA GLU A 146 20.84 4.35 -0.87
C GLU A 146 19.73 3.36 -0.50
N PHE A 147 18.57 3.45 -1.15
CA PHE A 147 17.48 2.50 -0.96
C PHE A 147 17.89 1.07 -1.31
N ASN A 148 18.56 0.88 -2.45
CA ASN A 148 19.09 -0.43 -2.85
C ASN A 148 20.12 -0.99 -1.86
N GLN A 149 20.99 -0.14 -1.31
CA GLN A 149 21.91 -0.55 -0.25
C GLN A 149 21.15 -0.96 1.03
N GLY A 150 20.05 -0.26 1.34
CA GLY A 150 19.13 -0.63 2.41
C GLY A 150 18.51 -2.02 2.21
N LEU A 151 18.06 -2.33 1.00
CA LEU A 151 17.53 -3.65 0.65
C LEU A 151 18.59 -4.74 0.71
N VAL A 152 19.80 -4.49 0.19
CA VAL A 152 20.94 -5.42 0.31
C VAL A 152 21.25 -5.71 1.78
N LYS A 153 21.26 -4.69 2.64
CA LYS A 153 21.43 -4.88 4.08
C LYS A 153 20.30 -5.72 4.69
N ALA A 154 19.05 -5.45 4.32
CA ALA A 154 17.89 -6.18 4.82
C ALA A 154 17.91 -7.66 4.39
N TRP A 155 18.15 -7.92 3.10
CA TRP A 155 18.07 -9.26 2.51
C TRP A 155 19.30 -10.10 2.77
N SER A 156 20.48 -9.50 2.87
CA SER A 156 21.66 -10.26 3.30
C SER A 156 21.47 -10.74 4.74
N ASN A 157 21.04 -9.86 5.65
CA ASN A 157 20.89 -10.16 7.08
C ASN A 157 22.10 -10.91 7.66
N GLY A 158 23.31 -10.53 7.24
CA GLY A 158 24.57 -11.17 7.63
C GLY A 158 24.92 -12.48 6.90
N ARG A 159 24.09 -12.93 5.95
CA ARG A 159 24.38 -14.10 5.10
C ARG A 159 25.31 -13.74 3.94
N ASP A 160 26.23 -14.65 3.63
CA ASP A 160 27.22 -14.54 2.56
C ASP A 160 27.17 -15.73 1.57
N ASP A 161 26.10 -16.52 1.62
CA ASP A 161 25.93 -17.65 0.71
C ASP A 161 25.89 -17.20 -0.76
N PRO A 162 26.39 -18.02 -1.72
CA PRO A 162 26.53 -17.59 -3.11
C PRO A 162 25.23 -17.09 -3.76
N PHE A 163 24.07 -17.63 -3.37
CA PHE A 163 22.78 -17.18 -3.90
C PHE A 163 22.42 -15.80 -3.37
N THR A 164 22.53 -15.56 -2.05
CA THR A 164 22.32 -14.23 -1.46
C THR A 164 23.24 -13.18 -2.08
N VAL A 165 24.52 -13.51 -2.28
CA VAL A 165 25.50 -12.61 -2.92
C VAL A 165 25.10 -12.30 -4.37
N LEU A 166 24.66 -13.30 -5.14
CA LEU A 166 24.18 -13.09 -6.50
C LEU A 166 22.92 -12.22 -6.53
N LEU A 167 21.94 -12.49 -5.66
CA LEU A 167 20.71 -11.71 -5.57
C LEU A 167 20.99 -10.23 -5.25
N CYS A 168 21.87 -9.96 -4.29
CA CYS A 168 22.28 -8.59 -3.96
C CYS A 168 23.01 -7.90 -5.12
N LYS A 169 23.83 -8.63 -5.89
CA LYS A 169 24.47 -8.10 -7.11
C LYS A 169 23.43 -7.77 -8.18
N LEU A 170 22.45 -8.65 -8.40
CA LEU A 170 21.36 -8.43 -9.35
C LEU A 170 20.53 -7.20 -8.96
N GLN A 171 20.20 -7.05 -7.68
CA GLN A 171 19.50 -5.88 -7.16
C GLN A 171 20.23 -4.58 -7.50
N LEU A 172 21.54 -4.51 -7.19
CA LEU A 172 22.35 -3.32 -7.42
C LEU A 172 22.59 -3.03 -8.92
N ASP A 173 22.60 -4.07 -9.76
CA ASP A 173 22.82 -3.89 -11.20
C ASP A 173 21.53 -3.53 -11.96
N ILE A 174 20.39 -4.11 -11.56
CA ILE A 174 19.11 -3.94 -12.29
C ILE A 174 18.37 -2.69 -11.82
N MET A 175 18.28 -2.44 -10.51
CA MET A 175 17.45 -1.37 -9.96
C MET A 175 18.16 -0.03 -10.01
N LYS A 176 18.17 0.64 -11.16
CA LYS A 176 18.85 1.94 -11.32
C LYS A 176 18.20 2.83 -12.37
N GLY A 177 18.15 4.12 -12.08
CA GLY A 177 17.74 5.16 -13.02
C GLY A 177 16.22 5.34 -13.11
N HIS A 178 15.48 4.88 -12.09
CA HIS A 178 14.03 5.00 -12.03
C HIS A 178 13.62 6.35 -11.43
N GLU A 179 12.46 6.85 -11.86
CA GLU A 179 11.86 8.00 -11.19
C GLU A 179 11.34 7.61 -9.81
N ILE A 180 11.47 8.52 -8.84
CA ILE A 180 10.86 8.38 -7.52
C ILE A 180 9.48 9.04 -7.56
N VAL A 181 8.46 8.24 -7.30
CA VAL A 181 7.05 8.63 -7.44
C VAL A 181 6.25 8.17 -6.23
N MET A 182 5.08 8.76 -6.01
CA MET A 182 4.14 8.27 -5.02
C MET A 182 3.60 6.90 -5.44
N THR A 183 3.58 5.94 -4.51
CA THR A 183 3.11 4.57 -4.71
C THR A 183 2.16 4.16 -3.58
N HIS A 184 1.19 3.31 -3.88
CA HIS A 184 0.27 2.70 -2.91
C HIS A 184 0.90 1.52 -2.17
N ASN A 185 1.66 0.68 -2.88
CA ASN A 185 2.38 -0.51 -2.38
C ASN A 185 1.53 -1.65 -1.81
N ASP A 186 0.21 -1.51 -1.68
CA ASP A 186 -0.71 -2.64 -1.47
C ASP A 186 -1.86 -2.70 -2.49
N PHE A 187 -1.53 -2.56 -3.78
CA PHE A 187 -2.52 -2.61 -4.85
C PHE A 187 -3.09 -4.02 -5.03
N ALA A 188 -4.24 -4.26 -4.40
CA ALA A 188 -4.95 -5.53 -4.46
C ALA A 188 -6.47 -5.34 -4.48
N PRO A 189 -7.26 -6.29 -5.03
CA PRO A 189 -8.72 -6.18 -5.12
C PRO A 189 -9.43 -6.03 -3.78
N ARG A 190 -8.86 -6.61 -2.72
CA ARG A 190 -9.38 -6.51 -1.35
C ARG A 190 -9.38 -5.07 -0.81
N ASN A 191 -8.55 -4.21 -1.39
CA ASN A 191 -8.35 -2.82 -1.00
C ASN A 191 -9.14 -1.84 -1.89
N ILE A 192 -10.00 -2.33 -2.79
CA ILE A 192 -10.78 -1.48 -3.70
C ILE A 192 -12.26 -1.70 -3.44
N ILE A 193 -12.99 -0.61 -3.24
CA ILE A 193 -14.45 -0.61 -3.08
C ILE A 193 -15.11 -0.08 -4.34
N VAL A 194 -16.13 -0.81 -4.82
CA VAL A 194 -16.92 -0.45 -6.00
C VAL A 194 -18.41 -0.37 -5.70
N ARG A 195 -19.12 0.45 -6.49
CA ARG A 195 -20.59 0.46 -6.60
C ARG A 195 -20.95 0.25 -8.07
N GLY A 196 -21.44 -0.95 -8.41
CA GLY A 196 -21.42 -1.38 -9.81
C GLY A 196 -19.98 -1.44 -10.30
N SER A 197 -19.71 -0.94 -11.51
CA SER A 197 -18.36 -0.83 -12.09
C SER A 197 -17.65 0.49 -11.78
N THR A 198 -18.18 1.31 -10.86
CA THR A 198 -17.54 2.57 -10.44
C THR A 198 -16.68 2.33 -9.20
N VAL A 199 -15.40 2.71 -9.28
CA VAL A 199 -14.48 2.71 -8.13
C VAL A 199 -14.82 3.88 -7.22
N VAL A 200 -15.13 3.58 -5.95
CA VAL A 200 -15.56 4.59 -4.95
C VAL A 200 -14.63 4.71 -3.75
N ALA A 201 -13.67 3.79 -3.59
CA ALA A 201 -12.52 3.97 -2.71
C ALA A 201 -11.36 3.03 -3.04
N ILE A 202 -10.14 3.53 -2.86
CA ILE A 202 -8.91 2.76 -2.67
C ILE A 202 -8.51 2.90 -1.20
N LEU A 203 -8.34 1.77 -0.53
CA LEU A 203 -8.11 1.61 0.90
C LEU A 203 -6.68 1.13 1.19
N ASP A 204 -6.30 1.16 2.46
CA ASP A 204 -5.08 0.53 3.00
C ASP A 204 -3.76 1.13 2.48
N TRP A 205 -3.56 2.41 2.80
CA TRP A 205 -2.40 3.20 2.39
C TRP A 205 -1.20 3.06 3.36
N GLU A 206 -1.12 1.97 4.12
CA GLU A 206 -0.14 1.83 5.21
C GLU A 206 1.30 1.68 4.73
N PHE A 207 1.51 1.04 3.57
CA PHE A 207 2.83 0.89 2.94
C PHE A 207 3.15 1.99 1.93
N SER A 208 2.24 2.95 1.75
CA SER A 208 2.35 3.99 0.74
C SER A 208 3.43 5.02 1.08
N GLY A 209 4.08 5.53 0.04
CA GLY A 209 5.09 6.56 0.15
C GLY A 209 5.71 6.87 -1.21
N PHE A 210 6.86 7.52 -1.19
CA PHE A 210 7.67 7.75 -2.37
C PHE A 210 8.64 6.59 -2.57
N TYR A 211 8.59 5.94 -3.74
CA TYR A 211 9.42 4.79 -4.10
C TYR A 211 9.80 4.85 -5.59
N PRO A 212 10.80 4.07 -6.03
CA PRO A 212 11.05 3.86 -7.45
C PRO A 212 9.78 3.39 -8.17
N GLU A 213 9.49 3.91 -9.36
CA GLU A 213 8.24 3.64 -10.10
C GLU A 213 7.94 2.16 -10.38
N TYR A 214 8.98 1.32 -10.45
CA TYR A 214 8.84 -0.13 -10.61
C TYR A 214 8.25 -0.82 -9.38
N TRP A 215 8.40 -0.20 -8.20
CA TRP A 215 8.10 -0.81 -6.91
C TRP A 215 6.63 -1.20 -6.78
N GLU A 216 5.72 -0.35 -7.28
CA GLU A 216 4.28 -0.63 -7.30
C GLU A 216 3.95 -1.91 -8.09
N TYR A 217 4.58 -2.09 -9.26
CA TYR A 217 4.38 -3.27 -10.09
C TYR A 217 4.91 -4.54 -9.40
N CYS A 218 6.10 -4.46 -8.82
CA CYS A 218 6.67 -5.57 -8.07
C CYS A 218 5.84 -5.94 -6.83
N LYS A 219 5.32 -4.95 -6.09
CA LYS A 219 4.45 -5.16 -4.93
C LYS A 219 3.12 -5.80 -5.30
N ALA A 220 2.49 -5.38 -6.40
CA ALA A 220 1.26 -5.98 -6.90
C ALA A 220 1.41 -7.46 -7.30
N LEU A 221 2.63 -7.89 -7.61
CA LEU A 221 2.99 -9.28 -7.92
C LEU A 221 3.79 -9.97 -6.81
N TRP A 222 3.79 -9.40 -5.61
CA TRP A 222 4.45 -10.01 -4.46
C TRP A 222 3.46 -10.92 -3.72
N ARG A 223 3.73 -12.23 -3.73
CA ARG A 223 2.84 -13.30 -3.22
C ARG A 223 1.38 -13.17 -3.72
N PRO A 224 1.15 -13.00 -5.04
CA PRO A 224 -0.20 -12.86 -5.54
C PRO A 224 -0.92 -14.21 -5.43
N GLU A 225 -2.23 -14.15 -5.28
CA GLU A 225 -3.06 -15.33 -5.52
C GLU A 225 -3.07 -15.60 -7.03
N TRP A 226 -2.04 -16.30 -7.53
CA TRP A 226 -1.83 -16.57 -8.96
C TRP A 226 -3.06 -17.18 -9.63
N ASP A 227 -3.84 -17.95 -8.87
CA ASP A 227 -5.05 -18.59 -9.35
C ASP A 227 -6.31 -17.72 -9.34
N SER A 228 -6.23 -16.53 -8.75
CA SER A 228 -7.34 -15.58 -8.75
C SER A 228 -7.65 -15.09 -10.17
N LEU A 229 -8.93 -14.81 -10.43
CA LEU A 229 -9.34 -14.22 -11.72
C LEU A 229 -8.65 -12.88 -11.97
N TRP A 230 -8.30 -12.13 -10.91
CA TRP A 230 -7.58 -10.88 -11.01
C TRP A 230 -6.25 -11.01 -11.77
N ILE A 231 -5.46 -12.03 -11.42
CA ILE A 231 -4.17 -12.29 -12.07
C ILE A 231 -4.38 -12.94 -13.43
N LYS A 232 -5.31 -13.91 -13.54
CA LYS A 232 -5.61 -14.60 -14.80
C LYS A 232 -6.14 -13.67 -15.90
N ASP A 233 -6.90 -12.63 -15.52
CA ASP A 233 -7.41 -11.61 -16.43
C ASP A 233 -6.34 -10.54 -16.78
N GLY A 234 -5.09 -10.70 -16.30
CA GLY A 234 -3.96 -9.84 -16.62
C GLY A 234 -4.06 -8.42 -16.04
N LEU A 235 -4.84 -8.21 -14.98
CA LEU A 235 -5.19 -6.86 -14.57
C LEU A 235 -3.99 -6.01 -14.17
N VAL A 236 -3.01 -6.58 -13.47
CA VAL A 236 -1.84 -5.83 -12.98
C VAL A 236 -1.13 -5.12 -14.13
N GLU A 237 -0.85 -5.81 -15.25
CA GLU A 237 -0.20 -5.21 -16.43
C GLU A 237 -1.14 -4.28 -17.22
N ARG A 238 -2.45 -4.43 -17.05
CA ARG A 238 -3.43 -3.53 -17.69
C ARG A 238 -3.59 -2.22 -16.94
N VAL A 239 -3.38 -2.21 -15.62
CA VAL A 239 -3.44 -1.01 -14.77
C VAL A 239 -2.07 -0.35 -14.60
N LEU A 240 -1.02 -1.14 -14.41
CA LEU A 240 0.35 -0.67 -14.13
C LEU A 240 1.27 -0.97 -15.31
N ASP A 241 2.22 -0.09 -15.57
CA ASP A 241 3.27 -0.38 -16.56
C ASP A 241 4.18 -1.51 -16.05
N PRO A 242 4.56 -2.47 -16.92
CA PRO A 242 5.31 -3.65 -16.51
C PRO A 242 6.82 -3.38 -16.36
N TYR A 243 7.39 -3.93 -15.29
CA TYR A 243 8.83 -3.89 -14.97
C TYR A 243 9.34 -5.33 -14.81
N LEU A 244 9.54 -6.01 -15.95
CA LEU A 244 9.76 -7.46 -15.99
C LEU A 244 11.12 -7.90 -15.45
N LYS A 245 12.16 -7.06 -15.60
CA LYS A 245 13.50 -7.38 -15.08
C LYS A 245 13.49 -7.24 -13.55
N GLU A 246 12.85 -6.20 -13.08
CA GLU A 246 12.74 -5.80 -11.69
C GLU A 246 11.93 -6.85 -10.93
N VAL A 247 10.74 -7.23 -11.44
CA VAL A 247 9.92 -8.27 -10.81
C VAL A 247 10.62 -9.62 -10.77
N ALA A 248 11.42 -9.97 -11.78
CA ALA A 248 12.18 -11.22 -11.78
C ALA A 248 13.20 -11.26 -10.62
N VAL A 249 13.86 -10.14 -10.29
CA VAL A 249 14.73 -10.06 -9.11
C VAL A 249 13.91 -10.14 -7.82
N MET A 250 12.83 -9.35 -7.73
CA MET A 250 12.02 -9.23 -6.51
C MET A 250 11.32 -10.54 -6.13
N LEU A 251 10.89 -11.36 -7.09
CA LEU A 251 10.28 -12.66 -6.81
C LEU A 251 11.26 -13.64 -6.14
N HIS A 252 12.57 -13.46 -6.30
CA HIS A 252 13.58 -14.30 -5.65
C HIS A 252 13.92 -13.85 -4.22
N THR A 253 13.37 -12.75 -3.73
CA THR A 253 13.63 -12.24 -2.37
C THR A 253 12.67 -12.81 -1.33
N SER A 254 11.51 -13.33 -1.74
CA SER A 254 10.42 -13.77 -0.84
C SER A 254 10.75 -14.97 0.05
N GLU A 255 11.76 -15.77 -0.29
CA GLU A 255 12.26 -16.89 0.50
C GLU A 255 13.30 -16.47 1.56
N ARG A 256 13.70 -15.20 1.59
CA ARG A 256 14.85 -14.73 2.40
C ARG A 256 14.49 -13.68 3.44
N ILE A 257 13.33 -13.04 3.30
CA ILE A 257 12.86 -11.98 4.19
C ILE A 257 12.12 -12.56 5.41
N TRP A 258 11.74 -13.85 5.34
CA TRP A 258 10.99 -14.58 6.35
C TRP A 258 11.49 -16.02 6.48
#